data_AF-A0A1Z4I9V9-F1
#
_entry.id   AF-A0A1Z4I9V9-F1
#
_cell.length_a   1.000
_cell.length_b   1.000
_cell.length_c   1.000
_cell.angle_alpha   90.00
_cell.angle_beta   90.00
_cell.angle_gamma   90.00
#
_symmetry.space_group_name_H-M   'P 1'
#
loop_
_entity.id
_entity.type
_entity.pdbx_description
1 polymer ?
#
loop_
_entity_poly.entity_id
_entity_poly.type
_entity_poly.pdbx_seq_one_letter_code
_entity_poly.pdbx_strand_id
1 'polypeptide(L)'
;MNPIRSIIADNLVKGIHWWSDFWEKLVIEDSNEYLFNQLFFNREGFIIMAENSEEDKHYLIFLKVFQQAMKGNFAKMYAKAEAGKDPPIKKKVERLRAELNYCYDELSFKEYLSDFLVRGGLNKYFNQHQEEIALLIKKIPWQELRIWSLLAIASYKPKDKPIEMNDESEEE
;
A
#
# COMPACT_ATOMS: atom_id res chain seq x y z
N MET A 1 16.30 11.38 -15.20
CA MET A 1 16.40 11.64 -13.74
C MET A 1 15.25 10.92 -13.05
N ASN A 2 15.43 10.37 -11.85
CA ASN A 2 14.35 9.73 -11.08
C ASN A 2 13.96 10.67 -9.93
N PRO A 3 12.94 11.53 -10.11
CA PRO A 3 12.47 12.48 -9.10
C PRO A 3 12.19 11.87 -7.72
N ILE A 4 11.66 10.64 -7.63
CA ILE A 4 11.39 10.05 -6.32
C ILE A 4 12.70 9.78 -5.56
N ARG A 5 13.77 9.39 -6.26
CA ARG A 5 15.11 9.28 -5.64
C ARG A 5 15.66 10.63 -5.20
N SER A 6 15.36 11.71 -5.91
CA SER A 6 15.76 13.06 -5.49
C SER A 6 15.08 13.44 -4.18
N ILE A 7 13.75 13.26 -4.09
CA ILE A 7 12.97 13.54 -2.86
C ILE A 7 13.53 12.74 -1.68
N ILE A 8 13.80 11.45 -1.89
CA ILE A 8 14.43 10.58 -0.88
C ILE A 8 15.80 11.13 -0.46
N ALA A 9 16.66 11.47 -1.41
CA ALA A 9 17.99 11.99 -1.13
C ALA A 9 17.93 13.33 -0.36
N ASP A 10 17.03 14.22 -0.75
CA ASP A 10 16.83 15.51 -0.09
C ASP A 10 16.40 15.33 1.38
N ASN A 11 15.51 14.37 1.66
CA ASN A 11 15.10 14.04 3.04
C ASN A 11 16.26 13.48 3.85
N LEU A 12 17.04 12.57 3.28
CA LEU A 12 18.21 11.99 3.94
C LEU A 12 19.28 13.06 4.25
N VAL A 13 19.52 14.01 3.34
CA VAL A 13 20.43 15.13 3.55
C VAL A 13 19.93 16.05 4.68
N LYS A 14 18.61 16.24 4.80
CA LYS A 14 17.99 16.99 5.91
C LYS A 14 18.01 16.23 7.25
N GLY A 15 18.39 14.96 7.26
CA GLY A 15 18.39 14.13 8.47
C GLY A 15 17.00 13.76 8.98
N ILE A 16 16.00 13.74 8.09
CA ILE A 16 14.62 13.29 8.39
C ILE A 16 14.34 11.94 7.72
N HIS A 17 13.20 11.32 8.05
CA HIS A 17 12.83 10.05 7.42
C HIS A 17 12.74 10.20 5.89
N TRP A 18 13.25 9.22 5.15
CA TRP A 18 13.28 9.27 3.69
C TRP A 18 11.88 9.43 3.07
N TRP A 19 10.84 8.99 3.77
CA TRP A 19 9.43 9.07 3.38
C TRP A 19 8.69 10.32 3.89
N SER A 20 9.31 11.21 4.68
CA SER A 20 8.62 12.33 5.34
C SER A 20 7.83 13.23 4.38
N ASP A 21 8.43 13.60 3.25
CA ASP A 21 7.80 14.53 2.28
C ASP A 21 6.83 13.82 1.29
N PHE A 22 6.60 12.51 1.45
CA PHE A 22 5.86 11.73 0.45
C PHE A 22 4.39 12.15 0.34
N TRP A 23 3.74 12.55 1.43
CA TRP A 23 2.35 12.98 1.34
C TRP A 23 2.20 14.25 0.49
N GLU A 24 3.01 15.27 0.78
CA GLU A 24 3.03 16.52 0.03
C GLU A 24 3.35 16.28 -1.44
N LYS A 25 4.43 15.54 -1.71
CA LYS A 25 4.89 15.30 -3.09
C LYS A 25 3.96 14.39 -3.88
N LEU A 26 3.47 13.29 -3.32
CA LEU A 26 2.74 12.24 -4.07
C LEU A 26 1.22 12.40 -4.11
N VAL A 27 0.66 13.27 -3.27
CA VAL A 27 -0.79 13.46 -3.16
C VAL A 27 -1.19 14.90 -3.44
N ILE A 28 -0.45 15.88 -2.90
CA ILE A 28 -0.78 17.29 -3.09
C ILE A 28 -0.22 17.82 -4.42
N GLU A 29 1.05 17.56 -4.70
CA GLU A 29 1.74 18.10 -5.89
C GLU A 29 1.60 17.21 -7.14
N ASP A 30 1.53 15.88 -6.98
CA ASP A 30 1.53 14.89 -8.08
C ASP A 30 0.15 14.70 -8.74
N SER A 31 -0.40 15.79 -9.28
CA SER A 31 -1.72 15.80 -9.94
C SER A 31 -1.88 14.83 -11.11
N ASN A 32 -0.78 14.42 -11.76
CA ASN A 32 -0.77 13.50 -12.90
C ASN A 32 -0.26 12.08 -12.55
N GLU A 33 -0.08 11.78 -11.26
CA GLU A 33 0.40 10.49 -10.76
C GLU A 33 1.81 10.09 -11.23
N TYR A 34 2.59 11.02 -11.76
CA TYR A 34 3.92 10.73 -12.30
C TYR A 34 4.88 10.24 -11.21
N LEU A 35 4.89 10.89 -10.05
CA LEU A 35 5.75 10.50 -8.93
C LEU A 35 5.24 9.21 -8.26
N PHE A 36 3.93 9.06 -8.12
CA PHE A 36 3.33 7.84 -7.58
C PHE A 36 3.64 6.62 -8.45
N ASN A 37 3.56 6.77 -9.78
CA ASN A 37 3.93 5.70 -10.70
C ASN A 37 5.43 5.35 -10.60
N GLN A 38 6.31 6.32 -10.40
CA GLN A 38 7.73 6.04 -10.14
C GLN A 38 7.93 5.27 -8.83
N LEU A 39 7.20 5.60 -7.77
CA LEU A 39 7.23 4.85 -6.52
C LEU A 39 6.77 3.40 -6.75
N PHE A 40 5.70 3.20 -7.52
CA PHE A 40 5.22 1.88 -7.91
C PHE A 40 6.25 1.08 -8.72
N PHE A 41 6.94 1.70 -9.68
CA PHE A 41 8.01 1.05 -10.45
C PHE A 41 9.23 0.70 -9.58
N ASN A 42 9.55 1.51 -8.58
CA ASN A 42 10.68 1.29 -7.67
C ASN A 42 10.25 0.62 -6.36
N ARG A 43 9.11 -0.09 -6.34
CA ARG A 43 8.48 -0.56 -5.10
C ARG A 43 9.32 -1.49 -4.23
N GLU A 44 10.19 -2.27 -4.85
CA GLU A 44 11.11 -3.14 -4.12
C GLU A 44 12.17 -2.34 -3.36
N GLY A 45 12.63 -1.23 -3.93
CA GLY A 45 13.68 -0.41 -3.34
C GLY A 45 13.28 0.18 -2.00
N PHE A 46 12.06 0.70 -1.87
CA PHE A 46 11.63 1.28 -0.59
C PHE A 46 11.32 0.22 0.48
N ILE A 47 10.89 -0.98 0.08
CA ILE A 47 10.73 -2.10 1.01
C ILE A 47 12.10 -2.48 1.57
N ILE A 48 13.12 -2.59 0.71
CA ILE A 48 14.50 -2.85 1.13
C ILE A 48 15.01 -1.74 2.06
N MET A 49 14.72 -0.47 1.77
CA MET A 49 15.09 0.64 2.65
C MET A 49 14.45 0.51 4.04
N ALA A 50 13.16 0.17 4.08
CA ALA A 50 12.44 -0.05 5.34
C ALA A 50 12.94 -1.26 6.13
N GLU A 51 13.27 -2.37 5.45
CA GLU A 51 13.81 -3.59 6.06
C GLU A 51 15.20 -3.38 6.68
N ASN A 52 16.02 -2.52 6.08
CA ASN A 52 17.36 -2.21 6.58
C ASN A 52 17.41 -1.05 7.57
N SER A 53 16.25 -0.50 7.97
CA SER A 53 16.13 0.60 8.91
C SER A 53 15.57 0.10 10.23
N GLU A 54 16.36 0.17 11.30
CA GLU A 54 15.91 -0.16 12.66
C GLU A 54 14.72 0.69 13.11
N GLU A 55 14.66 1.93 12.60
CA GLU A 55 13.59 2.87 12.86
C GLU A 55 12.34 2.61 12.02
N ASP A 56 12.45 2.06 10.80
CA ASP A 56 11.27 1.90 9.92
C ASP A 56 10.71 0.47 9.93
N LYS A 57 11.49 -0.53 10.35
CA LYS A 57 11.12 -1.95 10.25
C LYS A 57 9.81 -2.29 10.97
N HIS A 58 9.45 -1.57 12.03
CA HIS A 58 8.19 -1.79 12.77
C HIS A 58 6.97 -1.43 11.91
N TYR A 59 7.09 -0.51 10.96
CA TYR A 59 6.02 -0.17 10.01
C TYR A 59 5.71 -1.27 8.99
N LEU A 60 6.64 -2.20 8.76
CA LEU A 60 6.45 -3.29 7.80
C LEU A 60 5.27 -4.21 8.17
N ILE A 61 4.99 -4.37 9.46
CA ILE A 61 3.85 -5.16 9.93
C ILE A 61 2.55 -4.44 9.56
N PHE A 62 2.47 -3.12 9.80
CA PHE A 62 1.34 -2.30 9.38
C PHE A 62 1.13 -2.36 7.87
N LEU A 63 2.21 -2.26 7.09
CA LEU A 63 2.17 -2.38 5.64
C LEU A 63 1.57 -3.72 5.18
N LYS A 64 2.02 -4.84 5.76
CA LYS A 64 1.50 -6.18 5.44
C LYS A 64 0.03 -6.35 5.82
N VAL A 65 -0.37 -5.81 6.97
CA VAL A 65 -1.77 -5.77 7.41
C VAL A 65 -2.63 -5.01 6.41
N PHE A 66 -2.19 -3.83 6.00
CA PHE A 66 -2.90 -2.99 5.04
C PHE A 66 -3.06 -3.70 3.68
N GLN A 67 -1.98 -4.30 3.18
CA GLN A 67 -1.99 -5.07 1.92
C GLN A 67 -2.87 -6.32 1.98
N GLN A 68 -2.95 -7.00 3.12
CA GLN A 68 -3.88 -8.11 3.27
C GLN A 68 -5.34 -7.64 3.23
N ALA A 69 -5.65 -6.49 3.84
CA ALA A 69 -6.97 -5.88 3.70
C ALA A 69 -7.24 -5.45 2.25
N MET A 70 -6.26 -4.91 1.52
CA MET A 70 -6.38 -4.63 0.08
C MET A 70 -6.78 -5.89 -0.69
N LYS A 71 -6.10 -7.02 -0.44
CA LYS A 71 -6.40 -8.30 -1.08
C LYS A 71 -7.86 -8.71 -0.89
N GLY A 72 -8.39 -8.61 0.33
CA GLY A 72 -9.79 -8.91 0.63
C GLY A 72 -10.76 -7.95 -0.05
N ASN A 73 -10.48 -6.65 0.01
CA ASN A 73 -11.27 -5.62 -0.66
C ASN A 73 -11.31 -5.80 -2.20
N PHE A 74 -10.26 -6.37 -2.79
CA PHE A 74 -10.17 -6.62 -4.22
C PHE A 74 -10.68 -8.00 -4.64
N ALA A 75 -10.86 -8.95 -3.71
CA ALA A 75 -11.25 -10.33 -4.02
C ALA A 75 -12.56 -10.42 -4.83
N LYS A 76 -13.56 -9.61 -4.49
CA LYS A 76 -14.84 -9.54 -5.22
C LYS A 76 -14.67 -9.09 -6.68
N MET A 77 -13.60 -8.38 -7.02
CA MET A 77 -13.30 -7.97 -8.39
C MET A 77 -12.63 -9.08 -9.18
N TYR A 78 -11.66 -9.79 -8.58
CA TYR A 78 -11.04 -10.95 -9.23
C TYR A 78 -12.06 -12.04 -9.58
N ALA A 79 -13.07 -12.21 -8.72
CA ALA A 79 -14.17 -13.15 -8.92
C ALA A 79 -15.16 -12.72 -10.01
N LYS A 80 -15.25 -11.41 -10.31
CA LYS A 80 -16.15 -10.84 -11.33
C LYS A 80 -15.45 -10.54 -12.65
N ALA A 81 -14.13 -10.56 -12.69
CA ALA A 81 -13.37 -10.39 -13.92
C ALA A 81 -13.63 -11.61 -14.81
N GLU A 82 -14.15 -11.37 -16.02
CA GLU A 82 -14.30 -12.39 -17.04
C GLU A 82 -12.96 -13.11 -17.26
N ALA A 83 -13.02 -14.40 -17.59
CA ALA A 83 -11.83 -15.17 -17.95
C ALA A 83 -11.07 -14.43 -19.06
N GLY A 84 -9.78 -14.16 -18.83
CA GLY A 84 -8.91 -13.46 -19.77
C GLY A 84 -8.93 -11.93 -19.71
N LYS A 85 -9.70 -11.28 -18.82
CA LYS A 85 -9.62 -9.82 -18.61
C LYS A 85 -8.93 -9.47 -17.30
N ASP A 86 -7.97 -8.55 -17.36
CA ASP A 86 -7.35 -8.01 -16.17
C ASP A 86 -8.37 -7.21 -15.35
N PRO A 87 -8.51 -7.50 -14.04
CA PRO A 87 -9.36 -6.68 -13.18
C PRO A 87 -8.82 -5.25 -13.12
N PRO A 88 -9.68 -4.22 -13.01
CA PRO A 88 -9.25 -2.83 -13.02
C PRO A 88 -8.63 -2.42 -11.67
N ILE A 89 -7.52 -3.05 -11.30
CA ILE A 89 -6.76 -2.84 -10.05
C ILE A 89 -6.34 -1.38 -9.95
N LYS A 90 -5.91 -0.79 -11.06
CA LYS A 90 -5.52 0.63 -11.13
C LYS A 90 -6.62 1.56 -10.59
N LYS A 91 -7.86 1.37 -11.05
CA LYS A 91 -9.01 2.17 -10.60
C LYS A 91 -9.29 2.04 -9.10
N LYS A 92 -8.99 0.89 -8.51
CA LYS A 92 -9.10 0.70 -7.05
C LYS A 92 -7.96 1.34 -6.30
N VAL A 93 -6.73 1.25 -6.81
CA VAL A 93 -5.58 1.96 -6.26
C VAL A 93 -5.83 3.47 -6.26
N GLU A 94 -6.29 4.02 -7.38
CA GLU A 94 -6.71 5.43 -7.50
C GLU A 94 -7.78 5.79 -6.46
N ARG A 95 -8.80 4.94 -6.32
CA ARG A 95 -9.85 5.14 -5.31
C ARG A 95 -9.31 5.13 -3.88
N LEU A 96 -8.43 4.18 -3.52
CA LEU A 96 -7.85 4.13 -2.18
C LEU A 96 -6.99 5.37 -1.89
N ARG A 97 -6.23 5.85 -2.88
CA ARG A 97 -5.49 7.11 -2.77
C ARG A 97 -6.43 8.29 -2.54
N ALA A 98 -7.54 8.36 -3.28
CA ALA A 98 -8.54 9.40 -3.10
C ALA A 98 -9.18 9.33 -1.70
N GLU A 99 -9.56 8.15 -1.21
CA GLU A 99 -10.11 7.95 0.14
C GLU A 99 -9.12 8.38 1.23
N LEU A 100 -7.83 8.03 1.09
CA LEU A 100 -6.78 8.52 2.00
C LEU A 100 -6.62 10.04 1.94
N ASN A 101 -6.80 10.66 0.76
CA ASN A 101 -6.68 12.11 0.60
C ASN A 101 -7.78 12.88 1.37
N TYR A 102 -8.91 12.23 1.67
CA TYR A 102 -9.97 12.79 2.51
C TYR A 102 -9.73 12.61 4.02
N CYS A 103 -8.65 11.95 4.42
CA CYS A 103 -8.28 11.81 5.83
C CYS A 103 -7.44 13.04 6.26
N TYR A 104 -8.09 14.08 6.76
CA TYR A 104 -7.45 15.35 7.12
C TYR A 104 -7.03 15.45 8.60
N ASP A 105 -7.53 14.55 9.44
CA ASP A 105 -7.25 14.51 10.87
C ASP A 105 -7.19 13.06 11.39
N GLU A 106 -6.89 12.93 12.69
CA GLU A 106 -6.74 11.64 13.34
C GLU A 106 -8.04 10.83 13.35
N LEU A 107 -9.20 11.49 13.53
CA LEU A 107 -10.49 10.84 13.61
C LEU A 107 -10.88 10.24 12.25
N SER A 108 -10.85 11.06 11.19
CA SER A 108 -11.14 10.65 9.82
C SER A 108 -10.21 9.52 9.36
N PHE A 109 -8.92 9.57 9.71
CA PHE A 109 -7.99 8.48 9.41
C PHE A 109 -8.34 7.19 10.17
N LYS A 110 -8.66 7.26 11.46
CA LYS A 110 -9.03 6.08 12.26
C LYS A 110 -10.34 5.44 11.78
N GLU A 111 -11.32 6.25 11.42
CA GLU A 111 -12.58 5.79 10.83
C GLU A 111 -12.35 5.08 9.49
N TYR A 112 -11.57 5.72 8.60
CA TYR A 112 -11.16 5.11 7.33
C TYR A 112 -10.45 3.78 7.54
N LEU A 113 -9.41 3.76 8.39
CA LEU A 113 -8.60 2.56 8.61
C LEU A 113 -9.45 1.42 9.17
N SER A 114 -10.32 1.71 10.14
CA SER A 114 -11.19 0.71 10.75
C SER A 114 -12.17 0.11 9.72
N ASP A 115 -12.87 0.95 8.97
CA ASP A 115 -13.79 0.51 7.91
C ASP A 115 -13.06 -0.26 6.81
N PHE A 116 -11.89 0.22 6.38
CA PHE A 116 -11.07 -0.41 5.36
C PHE A 116 -10.60 -1.82 5.77
N LEU A 117 -10.11 -1.98 7.00
CA LEU A 117 -9.67 -3.27 7.55
C LEU A 117 -10.84 -4.25 7.65
N VAL A 118 -12.01 -3.80 8.15
CA VAL A 118 -13.21 -4.64 8.28
C VAL A 118 -13.71 -5.12 6.91
N ARG A 119 -13.75 -4.23 5.91
CA ARG A 119 -14.15 -4.59 4.54
C ARG A 119 -13.19 -5.58 3.87
N GLY A 120 -11.94 -5.63 4.33
CA GLY A 120 -10.93 -6.60 3.92
C GLY A 120 -11.20 -8.03 4.43
N GLY A 121 -12.12 -8.21 5.37
CA GLY A 121 -12.43 -9.51 5.98
C GLY A 121 -11.32 -10.01 6.91
N LEU A 122 -11.19 -11.34 7.03
CA LEU A 122 -10.23 -11.95 7.96
C LEU A 122 -8.77 -11.61 7.58
N ASN A 123 -8.09 -10.90 8.47
CA ASN A 123 -6.72 -10.45 8.29
C ASN A 123 -5.77 -11.26 9.19
N LYS A 124 -5.07 -12.25 8.60
CA LYS A 124 -4.17 -13.15 9.32
C LYS A 124 -2.99 -12.40 9.95
N TYR A 125 -2.39 -11.45 9.24
CA TYR A 125 -1.30 -10.62 9.76
C TYR A 125 -1.78 -9.78 10.95
N PHE A 126 -2.97 -9.17 10.84
CA PHE A 126 -3.53 -8.41 11.96
C PHE A 126 -3.75 -9.32 13.17
N ASN A 127 -4.33 -10.51 12.97
CA ASN A 127 -4.58 -11.47 14.05
C ASN A 127 -3.30 -12.01 14.71
N GLN A 128 -2.21 -12.15 13.96
CA GLN A 128 -0.93 -12.60 14.48
C GLN A 128 -0.18 -11.50 15.24
N HIS A 129 -0.39 -10.24 14.87
CA HIS A 129 0.36 -9.09 15.37
C HIS A 129 -0.55 -8.04 16.06
N GLN A 130 -1.63 -8.48 16.71
CA GLN A 130 -2.67 -7.58 17.25
C GLN A 130 -2.09 -6.54 18.23
N GLU A 131 -1.24 -6.99 19.16
CA GLU A 131 -0.63 -6.10 20.15
C GLU A 131 0.32 -5.09 19.51
N GLU A 132 1.15 -5.52 18.57
CA GLU A 132 2.10 -4.66 17.85
C GLU A 132 1.37 -3.59 17.04
N ILE A 133 0.32 -3.98 16.31
CA ILE A 133 -0.50 -3.05 15.54
C ILE A 133 -1.26 -2.09 16.44
N ALA A 134 -1.83 -2.57 17.55
CA ALA A 134 -2.53 -1.71 18.51
C ALA A 134 -1.57 -0.68 19.13
N LEU A 135 -0.34 -1.08 19.45
CA LEU A 135 0.70 -0.18 19.95
C LEU A 135 1.15 0.83 18.90
N LEU A 136 1.33 0.39 17.64
CA LEU A 136 1.63 1.27 16.51
C LEU A 136 0.57 2.35 16.34
N ILE A 137 -0.71 1.95 16.25
CA ILE A 137 -1.84 2.88 16.08
C ILE A 137 -1.95 3.87 17.25
N LYS A 138 -1.58 3.45 18.46
CA LYS A 138 -1.65 4.30 19.66
C LYS A 138 -0.48 5.28 19.78
N LYS A 139 0.72 4.88 19.36
CA LYS A 139 1.96 5.64 19.60
C LYS A 139 2.41 6.49 18.43
N ILE A 140 2.12 6.06 17.20
CA ILE A 140 2.60 6.72 16.00
C ILE A 140 1.61 7.81 15.57
N PRO A 141 2.09 9.01 15.17
CA PRO A 141 1.25 10.02 14.56
C PRO A 141 0.48 9.48 13.35
N TRP A 142 -0.81 9.79 13.27
CA TRP A 142 -1.67 9.28 12.19
C TRP A 142 -1.19 9.70 10.80
N GLN A 143 -0.49 10.83 10.67
CA GLN A 143 0.08 11.32 9.42
C GLN A 143 1.16 10.35 8.89
N GLU A 144 1.97 9.77 9.77
CA GLU A 144 2.98 8.79 9.38
C GLU A 144 2.30 7.49 8.92
N LEU A 145 1.32 6.99 9.69
CA LEU A 145 0.54 5.80 9.30
C LEU A 145 -0.22 6.02 7.98
N ARG A 146 -0.63 7.26 7.68
CA ARG A 146 -1.22 7.62 6.39
C ARG A 146 -0.20 7.54 5.25
N ILE A 147 1.03 8.01 5.46
CA ILE A 147 2.13 7.83 4.49
C ILE A 147 2.42 6.35 4.29
N TRP A 148 2.48 5.56 5.36
CA TRP A 148 2.72 4.12 5.28
C TRP A 148 1.56 3.36 4.61
N SER A 149 0.33 3.86 4.73
CA SER A 149 -0.82 3.37 3.96
C SER A 149 -0.62 3.63 2.47
N LEU A 150 -0.12 4.81 2.09
CA LEU A 150 0.23 5.13 0.70
C LEU A 150 1.35 4.23 0.16
N LEU A 151 2.39 3.98 0.96
CA LEU A 151 3.47 3.05 0.62
C LEU A 151 2.95 1.61 0.46
N ALA A 152 2.01 1.18 1.31
CA ALA A 152 1.37 -0.12 1.21
C ALA A 152 0.61 -0.27 -0.12
N ILE A 153 -0.11 0.78 -0.53
CA ILE A 153 -0.79 0.83 -1.83
C ILE A 153 0.22 0.77 -2.99
N ALA A 154 1.29 1.56 -2.92
CA ALA A 154 2.32 1.61 -3.97
C ALA A 154 3.14 0.32 -4.11
N SER A 155 3.29 -0.45 -3.02
CA SER A 155 4.00 -1.76 -3.04
C SER A 155 3.09 -2.95 -3.28
N TYR A 156 1.77 -2.77 -3.31
CA TYR A 156 0.86 -3.89 -3.45
C TYR A 156 1.05 -4.61 -4.77
N LYS A 157 1.53 -5.86 -4.71
CA LYS A 157 1.56 -6.81 -5.83
C LYS A 157 0.42 -7.81 -5.64
N PRO A 158 -0.64 -7.76 -6.45
CA PRO A 158 -1.60 -8.85 -6.45
C PRO A 158 -0.90 -10.13 -6.92
N LYS A 159 -1.34 -11.29 -6.38
CA LYS A 159 -0.85 -12.57 -6.89
C LYS A 159 -1.35 -12.74 -8.33
N ASP A 160 -0.45 -13.14 -9.22
CA ASP A 160 -0.83 -13.60 -10.55
C ASP A 160 -1.84 -14.75 -10.40
N LYS A 161 -2.91 -14.74 -11.20
CA LYS A 161 -3.79 -15.91 -11.28
C LYS A 161 -2.93 -17.08 -11.78
N PRO A 162 -3.03 -18.29 -11.19
CA PRO A 162 -2.55 -19.47 -11.88
C PRO A 162 -3.26 -19.52 -13.23
N ILE A 163 -2.51 -19.54 -14.32
CA ILE A 163 -3.04 -19.91 -15.62
C ILE A 163 -3.39 -21.39 -15.47
N GLU A 164 -4.68 -21.73 -15.44
CA GLU A 164 -5.09 -23.11 -15.67
C GLU A 164 -4.64 -23.44 -17.09
N MET A 165 -3.52 -24.16 -17.20
CA MET A 165 -3.16 -24.85 -18.42
C MET A 165 -4.23 -25.92 -18.60
N ASN A 166 -5.20 -25.67 -19.48
CA ASN A 166 -6.00 -26.73 -20.04
C ASN A 166 -5.05 -27.62 -20.84
N ASP A 167 -4.62 -28.71 -20.22
CA ASP A 167 -4.13 -29.89 -20.93
C ASP A 167 -5.32 -30.48 -21.70
N GLU A 168 -5.61 -29.92 -22.87
CA GLU A 168 -6.29 -30.66 -23.94
C GLU A 168 -5.23 -31.59 -24.56
N SER A 169 -4.91 -32.65 -23.84
CA SER A 169 -4.45 -33.89 -24.46
C SER A 169 -5.68 -34.57 -25.07
N GLU A 170 -6.05 -34.16 -26.29
CA GLU A 170 -6.85 -35.03 -27.16
C GLU A 170 -5.89 -36.00 -27.84
N GLU A 171 -5.81 -37.20 -27.25
CA GLU A 171 -5.53 -38.43 -27.98
C GLU A 171 -6.65 -38.63 -29.02
N GLU A 172 -6.30 -38.65 -30.30
CA GLU A 172 -6.62 -39.72 -31.29
C GLU A 172 -5.99 -39.44 -32.66
#